data_AF-A0AAD8IBU8-F1
#
_entry.id   AF-A0AAD8IBU8-F1
#
_cell.length_a   1.000
_cell.length_b   1.000
_cell.length_c   1.000
_cell.angle_alpha   90.00
_cell.angle_beta   90.00
_cell.angle_gamma   90.00
#
_symmetry.space_group_name_H-M   'P 1'
#
loop_
_entity.id
_entity.type
_entity.pdbx_description
1 polymer ?
#
loop_
_entity_poly.entity_id
_entity_poly.type
_entity_poly.pdbx_seq_one_letter_code
_entity_poly.pdbx_strand_id
1 'polypeptide(L)'
;MNKLSSFLKGATVRLECRNLEQDTILTFKGEATTDATGTYHISADGDYEDDICEVKLVKSPDPDCSDVSDKKHAKDAARVSLATNSGMASDVRMANPIGFMRKVANPECDQLLAQMGIKREQ
;
A
#
# COMPACT_ATOMS: atom_id res chain seq x y z
N MET A 1 3.13 -4.51 8.98
CA MET A 1 3.08 -3.49 10.07
C MET A 1 3.40 -4.15 11.39
N ASN A 2 3.93 -3.38 12.34
CA ASN A 2 4.29 -3.86 13.67
C ASN A 2 3.80 -2.86 14.74
N LYS A 3 4.04 -3.16 16.03
CA LYS A 3 3.59 -2.32 17.15
C LYS A 3 4.19 -0.90 17.20
N LEU A 4 5.28 -0.65 16.46
CA LEU A 4 5.93 0.67 16.36
C LEU A 4 5.45 1.47 15.14
N SER A 5 4.60 0.88 14.31
CA SER A 5 3.97 1.55 13.17
C SER A 5 2.81 2.41 13.65
N SER A 6 2.63 3.58 13.05
CA SER A 6 1.50 4.48 13.31
C SER A 6 0.66 4.67 12.05
N PHE A 7 -0.66 4.76 12.20
CA PHE A 7 -1.54 5.15 11.11
C PHE A 7 -1.32 6.61 10.72
N LEU A 8 -1.46 6.90 9.43
CA LEU A 8 -1.12 8.21 8.87
C LEU A 8 -2.37 8.82 8.24
N LYS A 9 -2.94 9.85 8.89
CA LYS A 9 -4.07 10.64 8.38
C LYS A 9 -3.58 11.64 7.34
N GLY A 10 -4.26 11.75 6.20
CA GLY A 10 -3.92 12.72 5.17
C GLY A 10 -2.90 12.24 4.14
N ALA A 11 -2.55 10.95 4.16
CA ALA A 11 -1.70 10.34 3.14
C ALA A 11 -2.48 10.10 1.86
N THR A 12 -1.88 10.46 0.72
CA THR A 12 -2.44 10.20 -0.60
C THR A 12 -1.93 8.86 -1.12
N VAL A 13 -2.88 8.01 -1.51
CA VAL A 13 -2.62 6.74 -2.21
C VAL A 13 -3.30 6.76 -3.56
N ARG A 14 -2.82 5.91 -4.47
CA ARG A 14 -3.38 5.76 -5.81
C ARG A 14 -3.56 4.29 -6.15
N LEU A 15 -4.75 3.92 -6.58
CA LEU A 15 -5.02 2.67 -7.26
C LEU A 15 -4.71 2.87 -8.76
N GLU A 16 -3.80 2.08 -9.30
CA GLU A 16 -3.51 1.98 -10.73
C GLU A 16 -3.82 0.55 -11.19
N CYS A 17 -4.63 0.40 -12.23
CA CYS A 17 -4.81 -0.86 -12.94
C CYS A 17 -4.16 -0.77 -14.31
N ARG A 18 -3.47 -1.83 -14.71
CA ARG A 18 -2.81 -1.94 -16.01
C ARG A 18 -3.16 -3.25 -16.66
N ASN A 19 -3.32 -3.24 -17.97
CA ASN A 19 -3.61 -4.45 -18.71
C ASN A 19 -2.51 -5.51 -18.49
N LEU A 20 -2.93 -6.74 -18.16
CA LEU A 20 -2.03 -7.83 -17.83
C LEU A 20 -1.10 -8.20 -19.01
N GLU A 21 -1.62 -8.16 -20.23
CA GLU A 21 -0.83 -8.48 -21.45
C GLU A 21 0.00 -7.28 -21.92
N GLN A 22 -0.49 -6.06 -21.68
CA GLN A 22 0.11 -4.81 -22.12
C GLN A 22 0.29 -3.85 -20.92
N ASP A 23 1.26 -4.14 -20.06
CA ASP A 23 1.51 -3.42 -18.78
C ASP A 23 1.76 -1.90 -18.92
N THR A 24 1.96 -1.39 -20.15
CA THR A 24 2.05 0.05 -20.41
C THR A 24 0.69 0.74 -20.52
N ILE A 25 -0.40 -0.01 -20.71
CA ILE A 25 -1.76 0.50 -20.81
C ILE A 25 -2.35 0.63 -19.41
N LEU A 26 -2.48 1.87 -18.94
CA LEU A 26 -3.21 2.21 -17.74
C LEU A 26 -4.71 2.21 -18.05
N THR A 27 -5.45 1.29 -17.45
CA THR A 27 -6.89 1.09 -17.66
C THR A 27 -7.72 1.82 -16.62
N PHE A 28 -7.20 1.95 -15.39
CA PHE A 28 -7.85 2.71 -14.33
C PHE A 28 -6.85 3.45 -13.45
N LYS A 29 -7.30 4.60 -12.95
CA LYS A 29 -6.58 5.41 -11.97
C LYS A 29 -7.56 6.10 -11.03
N GLY A 30 -7.41 5.84 -9.73
CA GLY A 30 -8.15 6.52 -8.68
C GLY A 30 -7.22 6.93 -7.54
N GLU A 31 -7.45 8.10 -6.95
CA GLU A 31 -6.70 8.58 -5.78
C GLU A 31 -7.64 8.78 -4.60
N ALA A 32 -7.12 8.52 -3.40
CA ALA A 32 -7.81 8.80 -2.16
C ALA A 32 -6.84 9.30 -1.09
N THR A 33 -7.40 9.98 -0.10
CA THR A 33 -6.67 10.41 1.08
C THR A 33 -7.12 9.62 2.29
N THR A 34 -6.17 9.20 3.12
CA THR A 34 -6.46 8.44 4.33
C THR A 34 -7.14 9.27 5.42
N ASP A 35 -8.06 8.64 6.14
CA ASP A 35 -8.74 9.22 7.29
C ASP A 35 -7.91 9.12 8.59
N ALA A 36 -8.53 9.47 9.73
CA ALA A 36 -7.87 9.44 11.04
C ALA A 36 -7.36 8.06 11.48
N THR A 37 -7.89 6.98 10.90
CA THR A 37 -7.47 5.61 11.16
C THR A 37 -6.42 5.12 10.15
N GLY A 38 -6.00 5.96 9.21
CA GLY A 38 -5.12 5.57 8.11
C GLY A 38 -5.83 4.79 7.00
N THR A 39 -7.17 4.75 7.03
CA THR A 39 -7.99 4.02 6.05
C THR A 39 -8.33 4.92 4.86
N TYR A 40 -8.33 4.37 3.64
CA TYR A 40 -8.76 5.03 2.42
C TYR A 40 -9.84 4.21 1.71
N HIS A 41 -10.63 4.87 0.87
CA HIS A 41 -11.63 4.22 0.02
C HIS A 41 -11.50 4.78 -1.40
N ILE A 42 -11.40 3.89 -2.39
CA ILE A 42 -11.36 4.24 -3.82
C ILE A 42 -12.47 3.44 -4.51
N SER A 43 -13.41 4.14 -5.12
CA SER A 43 -14.43 3.52 -5.97
C SER A 43 -13.83 3.28 -7.36
N ALA A 44 -14.00 2.06 -7.87
CA ALA A 44 -13.60 1.68 -9.22
C ALA A 44 -14.81 1.08 -9.92
N ASP A 45 -15.32 1.77 -10.93
CA ASP A 45 -16.44 1.31 -11.74
C ASP A 45 -15.89 0.49 -12.92
N GLY A 46 -16.34 -0.75 -13.07
CA GLY A 46 -15.90 -1.65 -14.14
C GLY A 46 -15.41 -3.01 -13.62
N ASP A 47 -15.18 -3.93 -14.55
CA ASP A 47 -14.56 -5.22 -14.27
C ASP A 47 -13.12 -5.18 -14.76
N TYR A 48 -12.17 -5.39 -13.85
CA TYR A 48 -10.73 -5.31 -14.14
C TYR A 48 -10.11 -6.72 -14.06
N GLU A 49 -10.81 -7.72 -14.61
CA GLU A 49 -10.40 -9.12 -14.56
C GLU A 49 -9.09 -9.40 -15.33
N ASP A 50 -8.84 -8.66 -16.40
CA ASP A 50 -7.65 -8.77 -17.25
C ASP A 50 -6.54 -7.79 -16.87
N ASP A 51 -6.60 -7.21 -15.66
CA ASP A 51 -5.67 -6.18 -15.21
C ASP A 51 -4.89 -6.57 -13.95
N ILE A 52 -3.67 -6.03 -13.85
CA ILE A 52 -2.94 -5.95 -12.59
C ILE A 52 -3.28 -4.62 -11.92
N CYS A 53 -4.03 -4.69 -10.82
CA CYS A 53 -4.36 -3.54 -10.00
C CYS A 53 -3.50 -3.46 -8.74
N GLU A 54 -2.89 -2.29 -8.51
CA GLU A 54 -1.99 -2.01 -7.40
C GLU A 54 -2.31 -0.67 -6.74
N VAL A 55 -2.36 -0.66 -5.41
CA VAL A 55 -2.39 0.57 -4.63
C VAL A 55 -0.97 0.99 -4.30
N LYS A 56 -0.62 2.23 -4.65
CA LYS A 56 0.71 2.82 -4.50
C LYS A 56 0.67 4.03 -3.56
N LEU A 57 1.79 4.26 -2.87
CA LEU A 57 2.02 5.47 -2.09
C LEU A 57 2.28 6.66 -3.03
N VAL A 58 1.60 7.79 -2.82
CA VAL A 58 1.80 9.01 -3.63
C VAL A 58 2.42 10.12 -2.81
N LYS A 59 1.82 10.43 -1.65
CA LYS A 59 2.26 11.56 -0.83
C LYS A 59 2.01 11.30 0.65
N SER A 60 3.02 11.59 1.46
CA SER A 60 2.88 11.68 2.90
C SER A 60 2.54 13.12 3.32
N PRO A 61 1.66 13.32 4.32
CA PRO A 61 1.45 14.61 4.95
C PRO A 61 2.54 14.92 6.00
N ASP A 62 3.34 13.92 6.39
CA ASP A 62 4.41 14.03 7.37
C ASP A 62 5.78 14.03 6.67
N PRO A 63 6.52 15.16 6.69
CA PRO A 63 7.83 15.25 6.05
C PRO A 63 8.91 14.39 6.72
N ASP A 64 8.70 13.90 7.94
CA ASP A 64 9.63 12.98 8.61
C ASP A 64 9.28 11.51 8.38
N CYS A 65 8.13 11.24 7.76
CA CYS A 65 7.60 9.92 7.41
C CYS A 65 7.12 9.91 5.95
N SER A 66 8.02 10.22 5.01
CA SER A 66 7.69 10.42 3.59
C SER A 66 8.40 9.46 2.64
N ASP A 67 9.33 8.66 3.14
CA ASP A 67 10.23 7.90 2.26
C ASP A 67 9.53 6.62 1.80
N VAL A 68 9.55 6.36 0.50
CA VAL A 68 9.16 5.04 -0.04
C VAL A 68 10.41 4.19 -0.03
N SER A 69 10.33 2.98 0.53
CA SER A 69 11.52 2.14 0.68
C SER A 69 11.95 1.55 -0.66
N ASP A 70 13.14 1.90 -1.12
CA ASP A 70 13.75 1.34 -2.34
C ASP A 70 14.35 -0.06 -2.15
N LYS A 71 14.22 -0.64 -0.95
CA LYS A 71 14.72 -2.00 -0.67
C LYS A 71 13.95 -3.03 -1.51
N LYS A 72 14.68 -3.96 -2.13
CA LYS A 72 14.17 -5.03 -3.02
C LYS A 72 12.99 -5.85 -2.45
N HIS A 73 12.85 -5.94 -1.13
CA HIS A 73 11.79 -6.69 -0.46
C HIS A 73 10.69 -5.80 0.15
N ALA A 74 10.84 -4.48 0.09
CA ALA A 74 9.81 -3.57 0.53
C ALA A 74 8.68 -3.54 -0.50
N LYS A 75 7.45 -3.73 0.00
CA LYS A 75 6.25 -3.54 -0.80
C LYS A 75 5.94 -2.04 -0.82
N ASP A 76 6.33 -1.37 -1.89
CA ASP A 76 5.93 0.00 -2.22
C ASP A 76 4.48 0.05 -2.75
N ALA A 77 3.97 -1.10 -3.20
CA ALA A 77 2.62 -1.28 -3.68
C ALA A 77 1.90 -2.49 -3.04
N ALA A 78 0.58 -2.43 -2.97
CA ALA A 78 -0.29 -3.54 -2.60
C ALA A 78 -1.19 -3.94 -3.75
N ARG A 79 -1.02 -5.18 -4.24
CA ARG A 79 -1.91 -5.78 -5.23
C ARG A 79 -3.30 -6.05 -4.66
N VAL A 80 -4.31 -5.81 -5.48
CA VAL A 80 -5.72 -6.08 -5.19
C VAL A 80 -6.38 -6.61 -6.46
N SER A 81 -7.20 -7.65 -6.35
CA SER A 81 -8.00 -8.11 -7.50
C SER A 81 -9.33 -7.35 -7.50
N LEU A 82 -9.64 -6.71 -8.62
CA LEU A 82 -10.92 -6.03 -8.85
C LEU A 82 -11.78 -6.78 -9.89
N ALA A 83 -11.55 -8.08 -10.05
CA ALA A 83 -12.42 -8.94 -10.83
C ALA A 83 -13.80 -9.05 -10.13
N THR A 84 -14.87 -8.87 -10.89
CA THR A 84 -16.25 -8.92 -10.40
C THR A 84 -16.71 -10.37 -10.24
N ASN A 85 -16.35 -11.23 -11.20
CA ASN A 85 -16.70 -12.66 -11.20
C ASN A 85 -15.71 -13.53 -10.40
N SER A 86 -15.25 -13.05 -9.25
CA SER A 86 -14.22 -13.72 -8.44
C SER A 86 -14.77 -14.76 -7.45
N GLY A 87 -16.09 -15.01 -7.44
CA GLY A 87 -16.76 -15.85 -6.44
C GLY A 87 -16.77 -15.26 -5.01
N MET A 88 -16.45 -13.98 -4.86
CA MET A 88 -16.47 -13.28 -3.57
C MET A 88 -17.86 -12.68 -3.29
N ALA A 89 -18.32 -12.75 -2.05
CA ALA A 89 -19.66 -12.31 -1.64
C ALA A 89 -19.83 -10.79 -1.46
N SER A 90 -18.76 -10.00 -1.62
CA SER A 90 -18.74 -8.56 -1.41
C SER A 90 -17.93 -7.89 -2.52
N ASP A 91 -18.32 -6.69 -2.91
CA ASP A 91 -17.59 -5.86 -3.90
C ASP A 91 -16.47 -5.03 -3.24
N VAL A 92 -16.37 -5.06 -1.91
CA VAL A 92 -15.29 -4.38 -1.20
C VAL A 92 -14.05 -5.26 -1.21
N ARG A 93 -12.96 -4.73 -1.78
CA ARG A 93 -11.67 -5.40 -1.88
C ARG A 93 -10.66 -4.77 -0.91
N MET A 94 -10.13 -5.59 0.00
CA MET A 94 -9.13 -5.13 0.98
C MET A 94 -7.72 -5.34 0.43
N ALA A 95 -6.98 -4.25 0.25
CA ALA A 95 -5.56 -4.31 -0.08
C ALA A 95 -4.71 -4.51 1.18
N ASN A 96 -3.53 -5.11 1.02
CA ASN A 96 -2.56 -5.19 2.11
C ASN A 96 -2.14 -3.77 2.56
N PRO A 97 -1.88 -3.54 3.87
CA PRO A 97 -1.36 -2.27 4.32
C PRO A 97 0.00 -1.95 3.69
N ILE A 98 0.15 -0.71 3.23
CA ILE A 98 1.39 -0.10 2.74
C ILE A 98 1.75 1.08 3.64
N GLY A 99 3.01 1.52 3.65
CA GLY A 99 3.42 2.61 4.53
C GLY A 99 4.71 3.27 4.10
N PHE A 100 4.79 4.58 4.37
CA PHE A 100 6.01 5.35 4.27
C PHE A 100 6.97 4.99 5.41
N MET A 101 8.26 5.10 5.13
CA MET A 101 9.32 4.96 6.10
C MET A 101 9.64 6.31 6.72
N ARG A 102 9.98 6.26 8.01
CA ARG A 102 10.56 7.41 8.70
C ARG A 102 12.02 7.56 8.31
N LYS A 103 12.47 8.80 8.20
CA LYS A 103 13.89 9.14 7.96
C LYS A 103 14.82 8.60 9.05
N VAL A 104 14.34 8.60 10.28
CA VAL A 104 15.07 8.09 11.45
C VAL A 104 14.30 6.89 12.01
N ALA A 105 14.99 5.76 12.12
CA ALA A 105 14.44 4.55 12.71
C ALA A 105 14.07 4.80 14.18
N ASN A 106 12.97 4.18 14.63
CA ASN A 106 12.61 4.21 16.05
C ASN A 106 13.73 3.50 16.87
N PRO A 107 14.18 4.07 18.00
CA PRO A 107 15.19 3.44 18.86
C PRO A 107 14.85 2.02 19.30
N GLU A 108 13.57 1.67 19.40
CA GLU A 108 13.11 0.34 19.80
C GLU A 108 13.06 -0.69 18.66
N CYS A 109 13.39 -0.30 17.42
CA CYS A 109 13.36 -1.21 16.27
C CYS A 109 14.25 -2.45 16.47
N ASP A 110 15.44 -2.28 17.08
CA ASP A 110 16.36 -3.41 17.30
C ASP A 110 15.79 -4.45 18.25
N GLN A 111 15.24 -3.97 19.36
CA GLN A 111 14.63 -4.84 20.36
C GLN A 111 13.44 -5.59 19.75
N LEU A 112 12.64 -4.92 18.93
CA LEU A 112 11.51 -5.54 18.25
C LEU A 112 11.96 -6.61 17.24
N LEU A 113 12.97 -6.32 16.41
CA LEU A 113 13.51 -7.30 15.45
C LEU A 113 14.06 -8.54 16.17
N ALA A 114 14.78 -8.35 17.28
CA ALA A 114 15.28 -9.44 18.11
C ALA A 114 14.13 -10.29 18.70
N GLN A 115 13.05 -9.68 19.18
CA GLN A 115 11.84 -10.38 19.65
C GLN A 115 11.17 -11.22 18.55
N MET A 116 11.29 -10.79 17.30
CA MET A 116 10.76 -11.49 16.13
C MET A 116 11.73 -12.54 15.57
N GLY A 117 12.93 -12.69 16.15
CA GLY A 117 13.96 -13.59 15.63
C GLY A 117 14.59 -13.13 14.30
N ILE A 118 14.42 -11.85 13.95
CA ILE A 118 14.94 -11.25 12.70
C ILE A 118 16.27 -10.55 13.00
N LYS A 119 17.31 -10.87 12.21
CA LYS A 119 18.58 -10.12 12.24
C LYS A 119 18.46 -8.94 11.27
N ARG A 120 19.00 -7.77 11.64
CA ARG A 120 19.11 -6.67 10.67
C ARG A 120 19.95 -7.14 9.49
N GLU A 121 19.42 -6.99 8.29
CA GLU A 121 20.23 -6.95 7.08
C GLU A 121 21.05 -5.65 7.13
N GLN A 122 22.37 -5.80 6.97
CA GLN A 122 23.33 -4.69 6.87
C GLN A 122 23.25 -4.06 5.49
#